data_AF-A0A6I1R060-F1
#
_entry.id   AF-A0A6I1R060-F1
#
_cell.length_a   1.000
_cell.length_b   1.000
_cell.length_c   1.000
_cell.angle_alpha   90.00
_cell.angle_beta   90.00
_cell.angle_gamma   90.00
#
_symmetry.space_group_name_H-M   'P 1'
#
loop_
_entity.id
_entity.type
_entity.pdbx_description
1 polymer ?
#
loop_
_entity_poly.entity_id
_entity_poly.type
_entity_poly.pdbx_seq_one_letter_code
_entity_poly.pdbx_strand_id
1 'polypeptide(L)'
;MPRIDVDAHVDESEATWEYLDDSERRFKPLTLDPGGATAPGDARPHRLWVIDGNIRLRRWRDDKRTGTVKATRELLDVDARVRHMDELRVDVQVLYPTLFLHALTDRPETDVALC
;
A
#
# COMPACT_ATOMS: atom_id res chain seq x y z
N MET A 1 -16.84 -5.63 -25.63
CA MET A 1 -15.64 -4.78 -25.57
C MET A 1 -15.07 -4.91 -24.17
N PRO A 2 -13.76 -5.16 -23.98
CA PRO A 2 -13.22 -5.31 -22.64
C PRO A 2 -13.38 -4.02 -21.83
N ARG A 3 -13.74 -4.15 -20.56
CA ARG A 3 -13.78 -3.07 -19.58
C ARG A 3 -12.41 -2.96 -18.92
N ILE A 4 -11.73 -1.87 -19.22
CA ILE A 4 -10.39 -1.58 -18.70
C ILE A 4 -10.53 -0.53 -17.60
N ASP A 5 -10.08 -0.89 -16.41
CA ASP A 5 -9.92 0.02 -15.29
C ASP A 5 -8.48 0.54 -15.30
N VAL A 6 -8.33 1.78 -15.74
CA VAL A 6 -7.03 2.42 -15.99
C VAL A 6 -6.43 3.08 -14.75
N ASP A 7 -7.12 2.99 -13.60
CA ASP A 7 -6.72 3.65 -12.37
C ASP A 7 -7.12 2.82 -11.14
N ALA A 8 -6.43 1.70 -10.95
CA ALA A 8 -6.54 0.89 -9.76
C ALA A 8 -5.24 0.98 -8.95
N HIS A 9 -5.35 0.79 -7.64
CA HIS A 9 -4.20 0.88 -6.73
C HIS A 9 -4.05 -0.37 -5.88
N VAL A 10 -2.81 -0.60 -5.45
CA VAL A 10 -2.46 -1.53 -4.36
C VAL A 10 -1.92 -0.76 -3.16
N ASP A 11 -2.28 -1.22 -1.97
CA ASP A 11 -1.68 -0.75 -0.72
C ASP A 11 -0.41 -1.57 -0.46
N GLU A 12 0.74 -0.90 -0.33
CA GLU A 12 1.99 -1.56 0.03
C GLU A 12 1.88 -2.20 1.42
N SER A 13 2.59 -3.29 1.62
CA SER A 13 2.56 -4.07 2.86
C SER A 13 3.98 -4.47 3.27
N GLU A 14 4.07 -5.12 4.42
CA GLU A 14 5.32 -5.68 4.90
C GLU A 14 5.93 -6.68 3.90
N ALA A 15 5.10 -7.37 3.10
CA ALA A 15 5.54 -8.28 2.06
C ALA A 15 6.22 -7.56 0.87
N THR A 16 5.88 -6.30 0.61
CA THR A 16 6.54 -5.48 -0.43
C THR A 16 8.04 -5.39 -0.19
N TRP A 17 8.44 -5.29 1.08
CA TRP A 17 9.84 -5.08 1.48
C TRP A 17 10.65 -6.36 1.64
N GLU A 18 10.05 -7.53 1.44
CA GLU A 18 10.78 -8.80 1.44
C GLU A 18 11.58 -9.03 0.15
N TYR A 19 11.39 -8.16 -0.85
CA TYR A 19 12.13 -8.18 -2.12
C TYR A 19 13.37 -7.29 -2.12
N LEU A 20 13.65 -6.59 -1.02
CA LEU A 20 14.89 -5.81 -0.87
C LEU A 20 16.09 -6.76 -0.81
N ASP A 21 17.20 -6.37 -1.44
CA ASP A 21 18.45 -7.11 -1.33
C ASP A 21 18.97 -7.09 0.12
N ASP A 22 19.77 -8.09 0.51
CA ASP A 22 20.31 -8.18 1.86
C ASP A 22 21.09 -6.92 2.28
N SER A 23 21.77 -6.28 1.33
CA SER A 23 22.52 -5.03 1.57
C SER A 23 21.61 -3.81 1.78
N GLU A 24 20.35 -3.90 1.35
CA GLU A 24 19.36 -2.83 1.35
C GLU A 24 18.33 -2.96 2.47
N ARG A 25 18.29 -4.10 3.19
CA ARG A 25 17.36 -4.33 4.30
C ARG A 25 17.40 -3.25 5.38
N ARG A 26 18.52 -2.53 5.52
CA ARG A 26 18.65 -1.38 6.42
C ARG A 26 17.75 -0.20 6.07
N PHE A 27 17.23 -0.13 4.84
CA PHE A 27 16.33 0.91 4.33
C PHE A 27 14.84 0.52 4.42
N LYS A 28 14.55 -0.71 4.86
CA LYS A 28 13.17 -1.24 4.95
C LYS A 28 12.26 -0.30 5.74
N PRO A 29 11.12 0.14 5.15
CA PRO A 29 10.09 0.87 5.87
C PRO A 29 9.60 0.14 7.12
N LEU A 30 9.40 0.88 8.20
CA LEU A 30 8.83 0.35 9.44
C LEU A 30 7.37 0.78 9.59
N THR A 31 6.55 -0.10 10.14
CA THR A 31 5.18 0.23 10.52
C THR A 31 5.14 0.62 12.00
N LEU A 32 4.58 1.79 12.30
CA LEU A 32 4.26 2.24 13.64
C LEU A 32 2.74 2.25 13.84
N ASP A 33 2.26 1.65 14.93
CA ASP A 33 0.87 1.76 15.38
C ASP A 33 0.81 2.79 16.54
N PRO A 34 0.16 3.94 16.33
CA PRO A 34 0.01 4.96 17.37
C PRO A 34 -0.95 4.57 18.50
N GLY A 35 -1.71 3.48 18.36
CA GLY A 35 -2.68 3.01 19.37
C GLY A 35 -3.91 3.90 19.54
N GLY A 36 -4.10 4.89 18.67
CA GLY A 36 -5.18 5.88 18.75
C GLY A 36 -5.20 6.82 17.56
N ALA A 37 -6.06 7.84 17.65
CA ALA A 37 -6.21 8.84 16.60
C ALA A 37 -4.90 9.63 16.38
N THR A 38 -4.45 9.73 15.13
CA THR A 38 -3.25 10.51 14.77
C THR A 38 -3.52 12.01 14.62
N ALA A 39 -4.80 12.39 14.47
CA ALA A 39 -5.26 13.76 14.39
C ALA A 39 -6.65 13.90 15.02
N PRO A 40 -7.01 15.09 15.55
CA PRO A 40 -8.37 15.34 16.04
C PRO A 40 -9.43 15.03 14.97
N GLY A 41 -10.46 14.26 15.33
CA GLY A 41 -11.53 13.85 14.41
C GLY A 41 -11.21 12.59 13.58
N ASP A 42 -10.02 12.01 13.72
CA ASP A 42 -9.66 10.77 13.03
C ASP A 42 -10.11 9.54 13.85
N ALA A 43 -11.32 9.06 13.59
CA ALA A 43 -11.92 7.94 14.33
C ALA A 43 -11.40 6.55 13.90
N ARG A 44 -10.35 6.48 13.08
CA ARG A 44 -9.88 5.24 12.44
C ARG A 44 -8.51 4.84 12.99
N PRO A 45 -8.21 3.53 13.09
CA PRO A 45 -6.93 3.03 13.61
C PRO A 45 -5.85 3.11 12.51
N HIS A 46 -5.50 4.33 12.10
CA HIS A 46 -4.44 4.54 11.14
C HIS A 46 -3.09 4.08 11.69
N ARG A 47 -2.31 3.42 10.83
CA ARG A 47 -0.91 3.14 11.08
C ARG A 47 -0.04 4.19 10.38
N LEU A 48 1.24 4.17 10.65
CA LEU A 48 2.22 5.07 10.06
C LEU A 48 3.35 4.25 9.43
N TRP A 49 3.76 4.65 8.22
CA TRP A 49 5.04 4.26 7.66
C TRP A 49 6.11 5.20 8.20
N VAL A 50 7.21 4.64 8.69
CA VAL A 50 8.44 5.35 9.03
C VAL A 50 9.49 4.93 8.02
N ILE A 51 9.89 5.89 7.20
CA ILE A 51 10.84 5.70 6.10
C ILE A 51 11.85 6.80 6.25
N ASP A 52 13.09 6.45 6.59
CA ASP A 52 14.15 7.46 6.64
C ASP A 52 13.86 8.65 7.58
N GLY A 53 13.29 8.36 8.76
CA GLY A 53 12.84 9.41 9.68
C GLY A 53 11.61 10.20 9.20
N ASN A 54 11.17 10.05 7.95
CA ASN A 54 9.92 10.60 7.45
C ASN A 54 8.73 9.72 7.86
N ILE A 55 7.61 10.38 8.11
CA ILE A 55 6.34 9.72 8.43
C ILE A 55 5.38 9.86 7.25
N ARG A 56 4.75 8.75 6.87
CA ARG A 56 3.66 8.71 5.89
C ARG A 56 2.47 7.97 6.48
N LEU A 57 1.25 8.41 6.16
CA LEU A 57 0.04 7.79 6.68
C LEU A 57 -0.18 6.42 6.01
N ARG A 58 -0.15 5.33 6.79
CA ARG A 58 -0.57 4.00 6.36
C ARG A 58 -2.06 3.85 6.64
N ARG A 59 -2.88 4.18 5.64
CA ARG A 59 -4.31 4.38 5.82
C ARG A 59 -5.03 3.08 6.22
N TRP A 60 -5.81 3.09 7.31
CA TRP A 60 -6.79 2.03 7.57
C TRP A 60 -7.90 2.09 6.53
N ARG A 61 -8.29 0.91 6.03
CA ARG A 61 -9.33 0.75 5.03
C ARG A 61 -10.52 0.04 5.67
N ASP A 62 -11.70 0.59 5.45
CA ASP A 62 -12.96 -0.04 5.81
C ASP A 62 -13.36 -0.99 4.68
N ASP A 63 -13.37 -2.29 4.93
CA ASP A 63 -13.66 -3.31 3.92
C ASP A 63 -15.03 -3.10 3.25
N LYS A 64 -16.06 -2.78 4.03
CA LYS A 64 -17.42 -2.56 3.51
C LYS A 64 -17.48 -1.31 2.63
N ARG A 65 -16.85 -0.22 3.07
CA ARG A 65 -16.83 1.04 2.31
C ARG A 65 -16.00 0.95 1.04
N THR A 66 -14.89 0.21 1.09
CA THR A 66 -13.94 0.08 -0.03
C THR A 66 -14.28 -1.04 -0.99
N GLY A 67 -15.20 -1.94 -0.62
CA GLY A 67 -15.54 -3.12 -1.42
C GLY A 67 -14.36 -4.08 -1.62
N THR A 68 -13.31 -3.97 -0.82
CA THR A 68 -12.10 -4.79 -0.92
C THR A 68 -11.77 -5.33 0.46
N VAL A 69 -10.99 -6.42 0.51
CA VAL A 69 -10.41 -6.97 1.74
C VAL A 69 -8.89 -6.82 1.71
N LYS A 70 -8.22 -6.97 2.87
CA LYS A 70 -6.76 -6.87 2.99
C LYS A 70 -6.03 -7.69 1.91
N ALA A 71 -6.38 -8.96 1.74
CA ALA A 71 -5.72 -9.85 0.78
C ALA A 71 -5.77 -9.33 -0.68
N THR A 72 -6.89 -8.73 -1.08
CA THR A 72 -7.07 -8.18 -2.44
C THR A 72 -6.47 -6.79 -2.62
N ARG A 73 -6.47 -5.95 -1.58
CA ARG A 73 -5.99 -4.56 -1.67
C ARG A 73 -4.47 -4.46 -1.52
N GLU A 74 -3.87 -5.34 -0.73
CA GLU A 74 -2.42 -5.44 -0.53
C GLU A 74 -1.78 -6.47 -1.50
N LEU A 75 -2.58 -7.00 -2.44
CA LEU A 75 -2.18 -7.98 -3.48
C LEU A 75 -1.47 -9.23 -2.91
N LEU A 76 -1.82 -9.64 -1.69
CA LEU A 76 -1.27 -10.84 -1.05
C LEU A 76 -1.86 -12.14 -1.64
N ASP A 77 -3.03 -12.05 -2.26
CA ASP A 77 -3.67 -13.13 -3.00
C ASP A 77 -4.13 -12.61 -4.37
N VAL A 78 -3.31 -12.90 -5.39
CA VAL A 78 -3.54 -12.46 -6.77
C VAL A 78 -4.81 -13.11 -7.33
N ASP A 79 -5.06 -14.39 -7.04
CA ASP A 79 -6.25 -15.07 -7.53
C ASP A 79 -7.52 -14.48 -6.92
N ALA A 80 -7.48 -14.08 -5.64
CA ALA A 80 -8.58 -13.34 -5.01
C ALA A 80 -8.79 -11.97 -5.66
N ARG A 81 -7.71 -11.26 -6.04
CA ARG A 81 -7.83 -9.99 -6.77
C ARG A 81 -8.50 -10.19 -8.13
N VAL A 82 -8.13 -11.24 -8.87
CA VAL A 82 -8.74 -11.57 -10.16
C VAL A 82 -10.22 -11.94 -10.00
N ARG A 83 -10.58 -12.79 -9.02
CA ARG A 83 -12.00 -13.09 -8.72
C ARG A 83 -12.80 -11.83 -8.37
N HIS A 84 -12.19 -10.90 -7.62
CA HIS A 84 -12.83 -9.63 -7.33
C HIS A 84 -12.99 -8.74 -8.58
N MET A 85 -12.05 -8.79 -9.54
CA MET A 85 -12.23 -8.13 -10.85
C MET A 85 -13.41 -8.74 -11.63
N ASP A 86 -13.62 -10.06 -11.56
CA ASP A 86 -14.78 -10.73 -12.17
C ASP A 86 -16.11 -10.22 -11.57
N GLU A 87 -16.17 -10.08 -10.24
CA GLU A 87 -17.33 -9.52 -9.52
C GLU A 87 -17.65 -8.09 -9.96
N LEU A 88 -16.60 -7.27 -10.17
CA LEU A 88 -16.71 -5.90 -10.67
C LEU A 88 -16.95 -5.82 -12.18
N ARG A 89 -16.88 -6.94 -12.90
CA ARG A 89 -16.94 -7.05 -14.36
C ARG A 89 -15.87 -6.17 -15.04
N VAL A 90 -14.63 -6.27 -14.56
CA VAL A 90 -13.46 -5.58 -15.09
C VAL A 90 -12.51 -6.62 -15.68
N ASP A 91 -12.17 -6.47 -16.96
CA ASP A 91 -11.33 -7.44 -17.68
C ASP A 91 -9.83 -7.18 -17.46
N VAL A 92 -9.44 -5.91 -17.29
CA VAL A 92 -8.05 -5.49 -17.12
C VAL A 92 -7.97 -4.36 -16.09
N GLN A 93 -6.98 -4.44 -15.19
CA GLN A 93 -6.61 -3.35 -14.28
C GLN A 93 -5.17 -2.91 -14.52
N VAL A 94 -4.98 -1.60 -14.62
CA VAL A 94 -3.66 -0.97 -14.45
C VAL A 94 -3.49 -0.68 -12.97
N LEU A 95 -2.47 -1.28 -12.34
CA LEU A 95 -2.19 -1.14 -10.92
C LEU A 95 -1.09 -0.12 -10.68
N TYR A 96 -1.40 0.93 -9.93
CA TYR A 96 -0.46 1.90 -9.42
C TYR A 96 -0.13 1.65 -7.94
N PRO A 97 1.07 2.01 -7.48
CA PRO A 97 1.38 2.05 -6.06
C PRO A 97 0.55 3.12 -5.35
N THR A 98 0.43 3.02 -4.03
CA THR A 98 -0.27 4.02 -3.20
C THR A 98 0.73 4.86 -2.42
N LEU A 99 1.69 4.23 -1.74
CA LEU A 99 2.71 4.89 -0.93
C LEU A 99 3.64 5.72 -1.81
N PHE A 100 4.04 5.19 -2.98
CA PHE A 100 4.96 5.83 -3.92
C PHE A 100 4.34 6.97 -4.73
N LEU A 101 3.08 7.33 -4.50
CA LEU A 101 2.52 8.59 -4.99
C LEU A 101 3.13 9.81 -4.29
N HIS A 102 3.89 9.59 -3.22
CA HIS A 102 4.60 10.60 -2.47
C HIS A 102 6.11 10.42 -2.61
N ALA A 103 6.85 11.52 -2.56
CA ALA A 103 8.28 11.44 -2.27
C ALA A 103 8.48 10.83 -0.87
N LEU A 104 9.22 9.72 -0.79
CA LEU A 104 9.41 8.96 0.46
C LEU A 104 10.58 9.50 1.29
N THR A 105 11.63 9.96 0.61
CA THR A 105 12.87 10.42 1.21
C THR A 105 13.60 11.37 0.25
N ASP A 106 14.46 12.22 0.81
CA ASP A 106 15.40 13.06 0.06
C ASP A 106 16.81 12.43 0.00
N ARG A 107 17.02 11.27 0.66
CA ARG A 107 18.31 10.56 0.65
C ARG A 107 18.39 9.61 -0.53
N PRO A 108 19.32 9.82 -1.47
CA PRO A 108 19.41 9.02 -2.70
C PRO A 108 19.58 7.52 -2.43
N GLU A 109 20.33 7.15 -1.40
CA GLU A 109 20.57 5.73 -1.09
C GLU A 109 19.31 5.01 -0.60
N THR A 110 18.40 5.71 0.09
CA THR A 110 17.12 5.13 0.50
C THR A 110 16.16 5.09 -0.68
N ASP A 111 16.13 6.14 -1.51
CA ASP A 111 15.25 6.21 -2.68
C ASP A 111 15.55 5.08 -3.68
N VAL A 112 16.84 4.88 -4.01
CA VAL A 112 17.29 3.80 -4.91
C VAL A 112 16.98 2.42 -4.34
N ALA A 113 17.08 2.24 -3.03
CA ALA A 113 16.76 0.96 -2.41
C ALA A 113 15.26 0.62 -2.45
N LEU A 114 14.37 1.62 -2.52
CA LEU A 114 12.92 1.41 -2.45
C LEU A 114 12.22 1.42 -3.82
N CYS A 115 12.86 1.95 -4.86
CA CYS A 115 12.29 2.17 -6.21
C CYS A 115 12.92 1.26 -7.26
#